data_AF-A0A9D2UH97-F1
#
_entry.id   AF-A0A9D2UH97-F1
#
_cell.length_a   1.000
_cell.length_b   1.000
_cell.length_c   1.000
_cell.angle_alpha   90.00
_cell.angle_beta   90.00
_cell.angle_gamma   90.00
#
_symmetry.space_group_name_H-M   'P 1'
#
loop_
_entity.id
_entity.type
_entity.pdbx_description
1 polymer ?
#
loop_
_entity_poly.entity_id
_entity_poly.type
_entity_poly.pdbx_seq_one_letter_code
_entity_poly.pdbx_strand_id
1 'polypeptide(L)'
;PYIRWQKPVIVLVNRHSYSATNDFVNMMRILPRVTIMGDKTGGGSGLPFSAELPNSWSVRFSASPTLDAGMQQIEFGIDPDVSINMTIDDIRDNRDTIIEAARAMLRQG
;
A
#
# COMPACT_ATOMS: atom_id res chain seq x y z
N PRO A 1 -26.70 -1.27 12.46
CA PRO A 1 -26.17 -0.16 11.64
C PRO A 1 -24.64 -0.09 11.75
N TYR A 2 -23.92 -0.35 10.66
CA TYR A 2 -22.46 -0.29 10.67
C TYR A 2 -21.99 1.17 10.58
N ILE A 3 -21.05 1.57 11.43
CA ILE A 3 -20.41 2.89 11.38
C ILE A 3 -19.50 2.90 10.14
N ARG A 4 -19.63 3.94 9.30
CA ARG A 4 -18.80 4.15 8.11
C ARG A 4 -18.16 5.53 8.17
N TRP A 5 -16.88 5.62 7.83
CA TRP A 5 -16.21 6.89 7.63
C TRP A 5 -16.59 7.46 6.26
N GLN A 6 -17.10 8.70 6.23
CA GLN A 6 -17.60 9.36 5.00
C GLN A 6 -16.76 10.58 4.59
N LYS A 7 -15.76 10.96 5.38
CA LYS A 7 -14.88 12.10 5.08
C LYS A 7 -13.71 11.66 4.19
N PRO A 8 -12.98 12.61 3.57
CA PRO A 8 -11.73 12.29 2.86
C PRO A 8 -10.77 11.45 3.71
N VAL A 9 -10.04 10.55 3.06
CA VAL A 9 -9.06 9.65 3.67
C VAL A 9 -7.79 9.68 2.82
N ILE A 10 -6.64 9.81 3.46
CA ILE A 10 -5.35 9.58 2.80
C ILE A 10 -4.74 8.33 3.43
N VAL A 11 -4.38 7.35 2.59
CA VAL A 11 -3.69 6.12 3.01
C VAL A 11 -2.21 6.28 2.68
N LEU A 12 -1.37 6.23 3.72
CA LEU A 12 0.08 6.35 3.58
C LEU A 12 0.70 4.98 3.31
N VAL A 13 1.52 4.89 2.27
CA VAL A 13 2.13 3.63 1.80
C VAL A 13 3.61 3.79 1.48
N ASN A 14 4.35 2.68 1.54
CA ASN A 14 5.74 2.59 1.13
C ASN A 14 6.09 1.18 0.67
N ARG A 15 7.36 0.93 0.32
CA ARG A 15 7.87 -0.40 -0.07
C ARG A 15 7.70 -1.50 0.97
N HIS A 16 7.56 -1.14 2.25
CA HIS A 16 7.30 -2.08 3.34
C HIS A 16 5.79 -2.36 3.54
N SER A 17 4.93 -1.77 2.72
CA SER A 17 3.51 -2.10 2.65
C SER A 17 3.31 -3.22 1.63
N TYR A 18 3.19 -4.48 2.05
CA TYR A 18 3.10 -5.65 1.16
C TYR A 18 2.14 -6.73 1.69
N SER A 19 1.88 -7.76 0.89
CA SER A 19 0.97 -8.87 1.23
C SER A 19 -0.46 -8.36 1.49
N ALA A 20 -1.11 -8.72 2.61
CA ALA A 20 -2.47 -8.28 2.91
C ALA A 20 -2.64 -6.74 2.90
N THR A 21 -1.56 -5.99 3.17
CA THR A 21 -1.58 -4.52 3.04
C THR A 21 -1.71 -4.08 1.58
N ASN A 22 -1.12 -4.81 0.63
CA ASN A 22 -1.25 -4.54 -0.80
C ASN A 22 -2.70 -4.78 -1.27
N ASP A 23 -3.36 -5.84 -0.77
CA ASP A 23 -4.79 -6.08 -1.01
C ASP A 23 -5.67 -4.96 -0.45
N PHE A 24 -5.37 -4.50 0.77
CA PHE A 24 -6.05 -3.36 1.37
C PHE A 24 -5.90 -2.10 0.50
N VAL A 25 -4.69 -1.80 0.01
CA VAL A 25 -4.47 -0.66 -0.89
C VAL A 25 -5.24 -0.82 -2.20
N ASN A 26 -5.27 -2.03 -2.78
CA ASN A 26 -6.03 -2.32 -4.00
C ASN A 26 -7.54 -2.06 -3.81
N MET A 27 -8.09 -2.40 -2.64
CA MET A 27 -9.48 -2.11 -2.29
C MET A 27 -9.73 -0.62 -2.00
N MET A 28 -8.79 0.05 -1.35
CA MET A 28 -8.95 1.43 -0.91
C MET A 28 -8.86 2.42 -2.08
N ARG A 29 -7.97 2.18 -3.05
CA ARG A 29 -7.74 3.11 -4.19
C ARG A 29 -8.92 3.27 -5.14
N ILE A 30 -9.88 2.33 -5.13
CA ILE A 30 -11.09 2.43 -5.96
C ILE A 30 -12.20 3.26 -5.31
N LEU A 31 -12.02 3.71 -4.06
CA LEU A 31 -13.02 4.48 -3.34
C LEU A 31 -12.89 5.98 -3.67
N PRO A 32 -14.00 6.70 -3.94
CA PRO A 32 -13.98 8.06 -4.49
C PRO A 32 -13.45 9.15 -3.54
N ARG A 33 -13.24 8.84 -2.26
CA ARG A 33 -12.77 9.78 -1.23
C ARG A 33 -11.43 9.38 -0.63
N VAL A 34 -10.76 8.41 -1.24
CA VAL A 34 -9.47 7.90 -0.80
C VAL A 34 -8.40 8.40 -1.75
N THR A 35 -7.27 8.81 -1.18
CA THR A 35 -6.03 9.09 -1.91
C THR A 35 -4.91 8.25 -1.32
N ILE A 36 -4.18 7.53 -2.16
CA ILE A 36 -2.99 6.78 -1.78
C ILE A 36 -1.77 7.70 -1.93
N MET A 37 -0.97 7.85 -0.87
CA MET A 37 0.16 8.78 -0.84
C MET A 37 1.42 8.09 -0.30
N GLY A 38 2.58 8.36 -0.89
CA GLY A 38 3.88 7.86 -0.43
C GLY A 38 4.70 7.24 -1.56
N ASP A 39 5.20 6.03 -1.36
CA ASP A 39 5.93 5.26 -2.38
C ASP A 39 5.15 4.01 -2.80
N LYS A 40 5.47 3.47 -3.97
CA LYS A 40 4.91 2.22 -4.48
C LYS A 40 4.98 1.12 -3.42
N THR A 41 3.89 0.37 -3.27
CA THR A 41 3.83 -0.74 -2.31
C THR A 41 4.85 -1.83 -2.67
N GLY A 42 5.15 -2.71 -1.71
CA GLY A 42 6.04 -3.85 -1.92
C GLY A 42 5.42 -4.98 -2.73
N GLY A 43 4.12 -4.89 -3.08
CA GLY A 43 3.42 -5.92 -3.81
C GLY A 43 3.11 -7.15 -2.96
N GLY A 44 3.26 -8.33 -3.54
CA GLY A 44 2.62 -9.54 -3.03
C GLY A 44 1.10 -9.45 -3.18
N SER A 45 0.39 -10.27 -2.42
CA SER A 45 -1.08 -10.49 -2.40
C SER A 45 -1.47 -11.89 -2.87
N GLY A 46 -0.59 -12.58 -3.59
CA GLY A 46 -0.84 -13.97 -3.92
C GLY A 46 -0.83 -14.83 -2.66
N LEU A 47 -1.93 -15.56 -2.44
CA LEU A 47 -2.07 -16.50 -1.32
C LEU A 47 -0.78 -17.32 -1.17
N PRO A 48 -0.17 -17.37 0.03
CA PRO A 48 1.14 -17.98 0.17
C PRO A 48 1.04 -19.49 -0.05
N PHE A 49 1.81 -20.01 -1.00
CA PHE A 49 2.09 -21.43 -1.13
C PHE A 49 3.39 -21.76 -0.41
N SER A 50 3.36 -22.84 0.36
CA SER A 50 4.53 -23.37 1.07
C SER A 50 4.71 -24.83 0.70
N ALA A 51 5.94 -25.25 0.41
CA ALA A 51 6.32 -26.64 0.22
C ALA A 51 7.63 -26.96 0.94
N GLU A 52 7.78 -28.22 1.37
CA GLU A 52 9.01 -28.73 1.97
C GLU A 52 9.83 -29.48 0.93
N LEU A 53 11.14 -29.21 0.90
CA LEU A 53 12.12 -29.89 0.06
C LEU A 53 12.63 -31.16 0.78
N PRO A 54 13.14 -32.17 0.05
CA PRO A 54 13.62 -33.42 0.65
C PRO A 54 14.73 -33.29 1.70
N ASN A 55 15.42 -32.14 1.73
CA ASN A 55 16.46 -31.80 2.71
C ASN A 55 15.94 -30.97 3.90
N SER A 56 14.61 -30.96 4.12
CA SER A 56 13.92 -30.21 5.19
C SER A 56 13.98 -28.69 5.06
N TRP A 57 14.35 -28.15 3.89
CA TRP A 57 14.19 -26.72 3.62
C TRP A 57 12.75 -26.40 3.22
N SER A 58 12.28 -25.20 3.56
CA SER A 58 10.98 -24.71 3.11
C SER A 58 11.13 -23.70 1.97
N VAL A 59 10.26 -23.81 0.97
CA VAL A 59 10.11 -22.79 -0.08
C VAL A 59 8.73 -22.16 0.05
N ARG A 60 8.67 -20.83 -0.02
CA ARG A 60 7.41 -20.07 0.07
C ARG A 60 7.36 -18.96 -0.99
N PHE A 61 6.28 -18.91 -1.74
CA PHE A 61 6.04 -17.91 -2.78
C PHE A 61 4.53 -17.67 -2.97
N SER A 62 4.19 -16.61 -3.70
CA SER A 62 2.81 -16.27 -4.07
C SER A 62 2.22 -17.30 -5.06
N ALA A 63 1.16 -18.01 -4.66
CA ALA A 63 0.61 -19.13 -5.42
C ALA A 63 -0.30 -18.72 -6.58
N SER A 64 -0.92 -17.55 -6.47
CA SER A 64 -1.98 -17.10 -7.35
C SER A 64 -1.78 -15.63 -7.70
N PRO A 65 -1.88 -15.22 -8.97
CA PRO A 65 -1.84 -13.82 -9.33
C PRO A 65 -3.08 -13.13 -8.79
N THR A 66 -2.90 -12.14 -7.93
CA THR A 66 -3.98 -11.23 -7.54
C THR A 66 -4.09 -10.13 -8.60
N LEU A 67 -5.31 -9.91 -9.07
CA LEU A 67 -5.62 -8.90 -10.08
C LEU A 67 -6.42 -7.75 -9.47
N ASP A 68 -6.27 -6.57 -10.05
CA ASP A 68 -7.15 -5.45 -9.78
C ASP A 68 -8.43 -5.48 -10.62
N ALA A 69 -9.29 -4.47 -10.41
CA ALA A 69 -10.55 -4.33 -11.14
C ALA A 69 -10.37 -4.17 -12.67
N GLY A 70 -9.19 -3.76 -13.12
CA GLY A 70 -8.80 -3.65 -14.53
C GLY A 70 -8.07 -4.89 -15.06
N MET A 71 -8.12 -6.00 -14.31
CA MET A 71 -7.43 -7.26 -14.63
C MET A 71 -5.90 -7.13 -14.72
N GLN A 72 -5.32 -6.12 -14.07
CA GLN A 72 -3.87 -5.94 -14.00
C GLN A 72 -3.30 -6.61 -12.75
N GLN A 73 -2.12 -7.21 -12.87
CA GLN A 73 -1.44 -7.85 -11.75
C GLN A 73 -0.96 -6.83 -10.72
N ILE A 74 -1.18 -7.11 -9.43
CA ILE A 74 -0.73 -6.25 -8.32
C ILE A 74 0.47 -6.81 -7.54
N GLU A 75 0.97 -7.98 -7.94
CA GLU A 75 2.09 -8.69 -7.29
C GLU A 75 3.37 -7.84 -7.21
N PHE A 76 3.57 -6.93 -8.17
CA PHE A 76 4.75 -6.06 -8.25
C PHE A 76 4.58 -4.69 -7.58
N GLY A 77 3.51 -4.55 -6.80
CA GLY A 77 3.17 -3.33 -6.08
C GLY A 77 2.26 -2.40 -6.87
N ILE A 78 1.60 -1.53 -6.13
CA ILE A 78 0.63 -0.55 -6.56
C ILE A 78 1.28 0.83 -6.41
N ASP A 79 1.29 1.59 -7.50
CA ASP A 79 1.76 2.98 -7.47
C ASP A 79 0.77 3.87 -6.69
N PRO A 80 1.26 4.83 -5.88
CA PRO A 80 0.39 5.76 -5.17
C PRO A 80 -0.21 6.78 -6.14
N ASP A 81 -1.36 7.37 -5.78
CA ASP A 81 -1.94 8.50 -6.51
C ASP A 81 -1.02 9.73 -6.41
N VAL A 82 -0.34 9.88 -5.27
CA VAL A 82 0.60 10.97 -4.97
C VAL A 82 1.92 10.38 -4.51
N SER A 83 2.93 10.41 -5.37
CA SER A 83 4.27 9.96 -5.03
C SER A 83 5.03 11.01 -4.22
N ILE A 84 5.47 10.64 -3.01
CA ILE A 84 6.25 11.49 -2.12
C ILE A 84 7.17 10.63 -1.24
N ASN A 85 8.40 11.11 -1.04
CA ASN A 85 9.39 10.48 -0.17
C ASN A 85 9.83 11.45 0.93
N MET A 86 10.38 10.89 2.01
CA MET A 86 11.00 11.67 3.08
C MET A 86 12.12 12.56 2.52
N THR A 87 12.12 13.84 2.88
CA THR A 87 13.23 14.75 2.56
C THR A 87 14.33 14.64 3.61
N ILE A 88 15.57 14.89 3.21
CA ILE A 88 16.71 14.88 4.14
C ILE A 88 16.55 15.95 5.23
N ASP A 89 16.00 17.11 4.87
CA ASP A 89 15.80 18.21 5.81
C ASP A 89 14.72 17.87 6.84
N ASP A 90 13.58 17.30 6.41
CA ASP A 90 12.54 16.85 7.35
C ASP A 90 13.06 15.72 8.27
N ILE A 91 13.87 14.78 7.75
CA ILE A 91 14.51 13.75 8.58
C ILE A 91 15.39 14.38 9.67
N ARG A 92 16.18 15.40 9.33
CA ARG A 92 17.03 16.13 10.29
C ARG A 92 16.21 16.86 11.35
N ASP A 93 15.05 17.39 10.95
CA ASP A 93 14.14 18.12 11.81
C ASP A 93 13.14 17.22 12.56
N ASN A 94 13.31 15.89 12.49
CA ASN A 94 12.41 14.89 13.07
C ASN A 94 10.94 15.10 12.65
N ARG A 95 10.75 15.43 11.38
CA ARG A 95 9.49 15.71 10.72
C ARG A 95 9.25 14.66 9.63
N ASP A 96 7.99 14.24 9.47
CA ASP A 96 7.62 13.29 8.43
C ASP A 96 7.00 14.03 7.24
N THR A 97 7.74 14.08 6.13
CA THR A 97 7.32 14.76 4.90
C THR A 97 5.96 14.25 4.42
N ILE A 98 5.74 12.94 4.49
CA ILE A 98 4.57 12.26 3.94
C ILE A 98 3.34 12.61 4.78
N ILE A 99 3.46 12.53 6.11
CA ILE A 99 2.39 12.91 7.04
C ILE A 99 2.05 14.40 6.89
N GLU A 100 3.05 15.26 6.77
CA GLU A 100 2.81 16.71 6.65
C GLU A 100 2.15 17.08 5.32
N ALA A 101 2.53 16.42 4.22
CA ALA A 101 1.84 16.56 2.94
C ALA A 101 0.38 16.09 3.02
N ALA A 102 0.12 14.95 3.67
CA ALA A 102 -1.24 14.44 3.86
C ALA A 102 -2.10 15.39 4.70
N ARG A 103 -1.55 15.95 5.79
CA ARG A 103 -2.24 16.95 6.61
C ARG A 103 -2.56 18.21 5.82
N ALA A 104 -1.64 18.68 4.99
CA ALA A 104 -1.86 19.85 4.14
C ALA A 104 -2.99 19.60 3.13
N MET A 105 -2.99 18.42 2.48
CA MET A 105 -4.02 18.04 1.51
C MET A 105 -5.41 17.92 2.17
N LEU A 106 -5.51 17.30 3.35
CA LEU A 106 -6.78 17.18 4.09
C LEU A 106 -7.35 18.50 4.59
N ARG A 107 -6.54 19.57 4.69
CA ARG A 107 -6.99 20.91 5.10
C ARG A 107 -7.52 21.75 3.94
N GLN A 108 -7.26 21.35 2.70
CA GLN A 108 -7.64 22.10 1.50
C GLN A 108 -9.01 21.68 0.93
N GLY A 109 -9.58 20.57 1.41
CA GLY A 109 -10.93 20.09 1.07
C GLY A 109 -11.91 20.20 2.23
#